data_AF-D6M6C4-F1
#
_entry.id   AF-D6M6C4-F1
#
_cell.length_a   1.000
_cell.length_b   1.000
_cell.length_c   1.000
_cell.angle_alpha   90.00
_cell.angle_beta   90.00
_cell.angle_gamma   90.00
#
_symmetry.space_group_name_H-M   'P 1'
#
loop_
_entity.id
_entity.type
_entity.pdbx_description
1 polymer ?
#
loop_
_entity_poly.entity_id
_entity_poly.type
_entity_poly.pdbx_seq_one_letter_code
_entity_poly.pdbx_strand_id
1 'polypeptide(L)'
;MGTFWPRAAHPFAPPCYAERAVPDLTWRMATWTARTGGRLVLSGHSQGSVLAAAAAWQLPPRARGRIALLTYGSPLERLYGRWFPAHFGPEALSGLHTDVAQWTNLYRATDPIGGPVRVPGVDHTPLHDPLAYGRTPDEPLPPPIHGHGDYPCDPAFARARTALLHRLRPAGPVPRQPGWTEAPRAAGSSPGRTPLPRDSDAEQRRARKGGDGSHPDE
;
A
#
# COMPACT_ATOMS: atom_id res chain seq x y z
N MET A 1 -6.16 7.36 6.13
CA MET A 1 -6.45 8.62 6.85
C MET A 1 -6.11 8.57 8.33
N GLY A 2 -6.81 7.78 9.16
CA GLY A 2 -6.67 7.81 10.63
C GLY A 2 -5.29 7.43 11.21
N THR A 3 -4.47 6.70 10.45
CA THR A 3 -3.12 6.29 10.88
C THR A 3 -2.00 7.18 10.35
N PHE A 4 -2.30 8.26 9.62
CA PHE A 4 -1.30 9.22 9.15
C PHE A 4 -1.14 10.41 10.10
N TRP A 5 -2.23 10.96 10.62
CA TRP A 5 -2.17 12.16 11.46
C TRP A 5 -1.84 11.84 12.93
N PRO A 6 -1.18 12.76 13.66
CA PRO A 6 -0.86 12.59 15.08
C PRO A 6 -2.09 12.30 15.94
N ARG A 7 -1.87 11.66 17.09
CA ARG A 7 -2.89 11.20 18.06
C ARG A 7 -3.92 12.26 18.53
N ALA A 8 -3.72 13.54 18.26
CA ALA A 8 -4.62 14.62 18.67
C ALA A 8 -6.06 14.47 18.15
N ALA A 9 -6.28 13.67 17.10
CA ALA A 9 -7.61 13.45 16.51
C ALA A 9 -8.31 12.12 16.92
N HIS A 10 -7.63 11.16 17.58
CA HIS A 10 -8.27 9.91 18.03
C HIS A 10 -7.46 9.15 19.11
N PRO A 11 -7.89 9.12 20.39
CA PRO A 11 -7.07 8.67 21.53
C PRO A 11 -6.75 7.15 21.60
N PHE A 12 -7.45 6.31 20.83
CA PHE A 12 -7.28 4.84 20.83
C PHE A 12 -6.63 4.25 19.56
N ALA A 13 -6.16 5.08 18.63
CA ALA A 13 -5.46 4.57 17.44
C ALA A 13 -4.01 4.14 17.79
N PRO A 14 -3.47 3.06 17.17
CA PRO A 14 -2.06 2.70 17.28
C PRO A 14 -1.15 3.85 16.77
N PRO A 15 0.16 3.89 17.15
CA PRO A 15 1.07 4.98 16.77
C PRO A 15 1.00 5.28 15.28
N CYS A 16 0.81 6.55 14.92
CA CYS A 16 0.58 6.91 13.54
C CYS A 16 1.90 6.81 12.73
N TYR A 17 1.80 6.51 11.44
CA TYR A 17 2.97 6.41 10.56
C TYR A 17 3.77 7.72 10.50
N ALA A 18 3.14 8.89 10.71
CA ALA A 18 3.88 10.15 10.75
C ALA A 18 4.77 10.31 11.99
N GLU A 19 4.43 9.70 13.12
CA GLU A 19 5.22 9.80 14.36
C GLU A 19 6.46 8.90 14.35
N ARG A 20 6.49 7.86 13.50
CA ARG A 20 7.61 6.90 13.44
C ARG A 20 8.17 6.68 12.05
N ALA A 21 7.33 6.27 11.10
CA ALA A 21 7.77 5.89 9.76
C ALA A 21 8.31 7.10 8.97
N VAL A 22 7.69 8.28 9.10
CA VAL A 22 8.16 9.48 8.40
C VAL A 22 9.53 9.94 8.92
N PRO A 23 9.75 10.16 10.24
CA PRO A 23 11.08 10.47 10.77
C PRO A 23 12.14 9.44 10.41
N ASP A 24 11.84 8.14 10.52
CA ASP A 24 12.77 7.07 10.19
C ASP A 24 13.15 7.10 8.69
N LEU A 25 12.17 7.30 7.81
CA LEU A 25 12.40 7.37 6.36
C LEU A 25 13.22 8.61 6.00
N THR A 26 12.88 9.78 6.57
CA THR A 26 13.63 11.02 6.42
C THR A 26 15.08 10.85 6.88
N TRP A 27 15.30 10.30 8.08
CA TRP A 27 16.63 10.10 8.64
C TRP A 27 17.47 9.16 7.79
N ARG A 28 16.88 8.04 7.32
CA ARG A 28 17.59 7.08 6.45
C ARG A 28 17.99 7.72 5.13
N MET A 29 17.07 8.45 4.47
CA MET A 29 17.36 9.12 3.21
C MET A 29 18.43 10.21 3.37
N ALA A 30 18.30 11.07 4.38
CA ALA A 30 19.26 12.13 4.67
C ALA A 30 20.64 11.58 5.00
N THR A 31 20.73 10.59 5.88
CA THR A 31 21.99 9.97 6.30
C THR A 31 22.67 9.26 5.14
N TRP A 32 21.92 8.50 4.34
CA TRP A 32 22.50 7.80 3.20
C TRP A 32 22.98 8.76 2.11
N THR A 33 22.19 9.77 1.76
CA THR A 33 22.59 10.77 0.75
C THR A 33 23.78 11.61 1.21
N ALA A 34 23.87 11.97 2.50
CA ALA A 34 25.02 12.68 3.06
C ALA A 34 26.30 11.82 3.06
N ARG A 35 26.19 10.53 3.44
CA ARG A 35 27.34 9.62 3.50
C ARG A 35 27.88 9.20 2.14
N THR A 36 27.01 9.03 1.16
CA THR A 36 27.37 8.43 -0.13
C THR A 36 27.42 9.43 -1.28
N GLY A 37 26.81 10.61 -1.12
CA GLY A 37 26.55 11.49 -2.25
C GLY A 37 25.65 10.86 -3.31
N GLY A 38 24.92 9.79 -2.99
CA GLY A 38 24.06 9.08 -3.91
C GLY A 38 22.73 9.78 -4.18
N ARG A 39 21.92 9.14 -5.02
CA ARG A 39 20.54 9.51 -5.39
C ARG A 39 19.62 8.33 -5.16
N LEU A 40 18.34 8.57 -4.88
CA LEU A 40 17.38 7.52 -4.48
C LEU A 40 16.10 7.61 -5.31
N VAL A 41 15.53 6.45 -5.67
CA VAL A 41 14.13 6.36 -6.10
C VAL A 41 13.31 5.86 -4.91
N LEU A 42 12.33 6.64 -4.47
CA LEU A 42 11.38 6.28 -3.44
C LEU A 42 10.05 5.88 -4.07
N SER A 43 9.68 4.61 -3.89
CA SER A 43 8.47 4.00 -4.43
C SER A 43 7.38 3.96 -3.36
N GLY A 44 6.21 4.54 -3.63
CA GLY A 44 5.10 4.62 -2.68
C GLY A 44 3.75 4.23 -3.27
N HIS A 45 3.21 3.10 -2.82
CA HIS A 45 1.83 2.67 -3.12
C HIS A 45 0.85 3.24 -2.11
N SER A 46 -0.33 3.72 -2.53
CA SER A 46 -1.42 4.02 -1.60
C SER A 46 -0.98 4.96 -0.47
N GLN A 47 -1.18 4.57 0.79
CA GLN A 47 -0.68 5.25 1.99
C GLN A 47 0.83 5.52 1.94
N GLY A 48 1.63 4.63 1.35
CA GLY A 48 3.07 4.81 1.16
C GLY A 48 3.43 6.02 0.29
N SER A 49 2.57 6.43 -0.64
CA SER A 49 2.78 7.67 -1.40
C SER A 49 2.65 8.93 -0.51
N VAL A 50 1.77 8.88 0.48
CA VAL A 50 1.58 9.95 1.47
C VAL A 50 2.79 10.05 2.40
N LEU A 51 3.29 8.89 2.87
CA LEU A 51 4.51 8.83 3.68
C LEU A 51 5.74 9.29 2.90
N ALA A 52 5.82 8.93 1.62
CA ALA A 52 6.91 9.35 0.74
C ALA A 52 6.93 10.88 0.56
N ALA A 53 5.77 11.49 0.28
CA ALA A 53 5.65 12.94 0.18
C ALA A 53 6.01 13.64 1.51
N ALA A 54 5.45 13.15 2.62
CA ALA A 54 5.72 13.69 3.95
C ALA A 54 7.20 13.63 4.33
N ALA A 55 7.87 12.50 4.07
CA ALA A 55 9.29 12.36 4.33
C ALA A 55 10.14 13.24 3.42
N ALA A 56 9.76 13.37 2.13
CA ALA A 56 10.46 14.25 1.20
C ALA A 56 10.40 15.73 1.65
N TRP A 57 9.25 16.21 2.14
CA TRP A 57 9.13 17.57 2.70
C TRP A 57 10.00 17.80 3.93
N GLN A 58 10.32 16.77 4.71
CA GLN A 58 11.20 16.91 5.87
C GLN A 58 12.69 16.84 5.54
N LEU A 59 13.07 16.50 4.29
CA LEU A 59 14.46 16.51 3.88
C LEU A 59 15.01 17.93 3.70
N PRO A 60 16.29 18.18 4.04
CA PRO A 60 16.98 19.40 3.61
C PRO A 60 16.98 19.54 2.08
N PRO A 61 16.94 20.77 1.52
CA PRO A 61 16.85 20.98 0.06
C PRO A 61 17.91 20.21 -0.76
N ARG A 62 19.15 20.17 -0.27
CA ARG A 62 20.26 19.43 -0.91
C ARG A 62 20.01 17.92 -0.99
N ALA A 63 19.35 17.34 0.00
CA ALA A 63 19.00 15.92 0.01
C ALA A 63 17.74 15.66 -0.81
N ARG A 64 16.73 16.53 -0.71
CA ARG A 64 15.47 16.44 -1.44
C ARG A 64 15.68 16.43 -2.96
N GLY A 65 16.54 17.30 -3.48
CA GLY A 65 16.91 17.34 -4.91
C GLY A 65 17.71 16.12 -5.42
N ARG A 66 17.96 15.11 -4.56
CA ARG A 66 18.58 13.82 -4.92
C ARG A 66 17.57 12.67 -4.93
N ILE A 67 16.32 12.93 -4.57
CA ILE A 67 15.25 11.93 -4.51
C ILE A 67 14.40 12.03 -5.77
N ALA A 68 14.09 10.89 -6.38
CA ALA A 68 12.98 10.77 -7.32
C ALA A 68 11.83 9.99 -6.67
N LEU A 69 10.59 10.38 -6.97
CA LEU A 69 9.38 9.76 -6.46
C LEU A 69 8.70 8.92 -7.55
N LEU A 70 8.33 7.70 -7.19
CA LEU A 70 7.43 6.85 -7.96
C LEU A 70 6.20 6.56 -7.11
N THR A 71 5.09 7.24 -7.38
CA THR A 71 3.82 7.03 -6.65
C THR A 71 2.84 6.24 -7.50
N TYR A 72 2.00 5.44 -6.87
CA TYR A 72 1.00 4.65 -7.59
C TYR A 72 -0.16 4.25 -6.69
N GLY A 73 -1.36 4.17 -7.27
CA GLY A 73 -2.59 4.10 -6.49
C GLY A 73 -2.64 5.24 -5.46
N SER A 74 -2.17 6.44 -5.82
CA SER A 74 -1.91 7.50 -4.85
C SER A 74 -3.18 8.26 -4.44
N PRO A 75 -3.51 8.32 -3.13
CA PRO A 75 -4.63 9.12 -2.64
C PRO A 75 -4.25 10.59 -2.38
N LEU A 76 -3.07 11.04 -2.81
CA LEU A 76 -2.50 12.36 -2.48
C LEU A 76 -3.44 13.51 -2.85
N GLU A 77 -3.93 13.55 -4.09
CA GLU A 77 -4.88 14.58 -4.52
C GLU A 77 -6.31 14.21 -4.10
N ARG A 78 -6.77 13.02 -4.53
CA ARG A 78 -8.16 12.59 -4.43
C ARG A 78 -8.73 12.57 -3.02
N LEU A 79 -7.93 12.14 -2.03
CA LEU A 79 -8.36 12.07 -0.64
C LEU A 79 -7.62 13.09 0.22
N TYR A 80 -6.28 13.06 0.22
CA TYR A 80 -5.52 13.91 1.14
C TYR A 80 -5.62 15.39 0.77
N GLY A 81 -5.52 15.76 -0.50
CA GLY A 81 -5.66 17.14 -0.97
C GLY A 81 -7.06 17.69 -0.74
N ARG A 82 -8.09 16.85 -0.88
CA ARG A 82 -9.48 17.24 -0.62
C ARG A 82 -9.77 17.49 0.86
N TRP A 83 -9.28 16.62 1.75
CA TRP A 83 -9.59 16.68 3.19
C TRP A 83 -8.58 17.51 4.00
N PHE A 84 -7.35 17.66 3.49
CA PHE A 84 -6.23 18.37 4.15
C PHE A 84 -5.46 19.25 3.15
N PRO A 85 -6.14 20.21 2.49
CA PRO A 85 -5.56 21.01 1.41
C PRO A 85 -4.35 21.85 1.84
N ALA A 86 -4.26 22.23 3.11
CA ALA A 86 -3.10 22.96 3.64
C ALA A 86 -1.79 22.15 3.57
N HIS A 87 -1.87 20.82 3.52
CA HIS A 87 -0.70 19.93 3.52
C HIS A 87 -0.52 19.22 2.17
N PHE A 88 -1.61 18.85 1.50
CA PHE A 88 -1.60 18.08 0.26
C PHE A 88 -2.34 18.79 -0.88
N GLY A 89 -2.53 20.09 -0.78
CA GLY A 89 -3.16 20.89 -1.82
C GLY A 89 -2.25 21.09 -3.05
N PRO A 90 -2.81 21.64 -4.14
CA PRO A 90 -2.10 21.81 -5.40
C PRO A 90 -0.76 22.55 -5.28
N GLU A 91 -0.70 23.58 -4.44
CA GLU A 91 0.53 24.35 -4.18
C GLU A 91 1.61 23.50 -3.51
N ALA A 92 1.26 22.78 -2.44
CA ALA A 92 2.20 21.92 -1.71
C ALA A 92 2.74 20.79 -2.60
N LEU A 93 1.89 20.18 -3.42
CA LEU A 93 2.29 19.11 -4.35
C LEU A 93 3.13 19.65 -5.51
N SER A 94 2.82 20.85 -6.03
CA SER A 94 3.62 21.49 -7.08
C SER A 94 5.00 21.92 -6.55
N GLY A 95 5.07 22.42 -5.33
CA GLY A 95 6.33 22.70 -4.64
C GLY A 95 7.16 21.43 -4.44
N LEU A 96 6.52 20.33 -4.02
CA LEU A 96 7.22 19.04 -3.91
C LEU A 96 7.82 18.60 -5.24
N HIS A 97 7.06 18.67 -6.34
CA HIS A 97 7.54 18.32 -7.67
C HIS A 97 8.75 19.15 -8.10
N THR A 98 8.76 20.44 -7.75
CA THR A 98 9.87 21.35 -8.06
C THR A 98 11.13 21.00 -7.27
N ASP A 99 10.99 20.58 -6.01
CA ASP A 99 12.13 20.36 -5.14
C ASP A 99 12.75 18.96 -5.23
N VAL A 100 12.00 17.96 -5.68
CA VAL A 100 12.52 16.60 -5.92
C VAL A 100 13.18 16.53 -7.29
N ALA A 101 14.12 15.60 -7.47
CA ALA A 101 14.79 15.43 -8.75
C ALA A 101 13.82 15.06 -9.87
N GLN A 102 12.86 14.18 -9.57
CA GLN A 102 11.78 13.79 -10.47
C GLN A 102 10.61 13.17 -9.74
N TRP A 103 9.44 13.20 -10.36
CA TRP A 103 8.26 12.51 -9.85
C TRP A 103 7.43 11.94 -10.99
N THR A 104 7.09 10.67 -10.89
CA THR A 104 6.09 10.01 -11.74
C THR A 104 5.01 9.35 -10.90
N ASN A 105 3.75 9.57 -11.27
CA ASN A 105 2.58 8.92 -10.67
C ASN A 105 1.88 8.00 -11.67
N LEU A 106 1.63 6.75 -11.27
CA LEU A 106 0.86 5.79 -12.05
C LEU A 106 -0.53 5.59 -11.42
N TYR A 107 -1.57 5.63 -12.23
CA TYR A 107 -2.93 5.45 -11.74
C TYR A 107 -3.81 4.72 -12.76
N ARG A 108 -4.87 4.10 -12.26
CA ARG A 108 -5.95 3.53 -13.07
C ARG A 108 -7.23 4.34 -12.86
N ALA A 109 -8.06 4.43 -13.89
CA ALA A 109 -9.38 5.05 -13.76
C ALA A 109 -10.33 4.23 -12.86
N THR A 110 -10.09 2.92 -12.77
CA THR A 110 -10.83 1.94 -11.96
C THR A 110 -10.40 1.91 -10.50
N ASP A 111 -9.33 2.60 -10.11
CA ASP A 111 -8.85 2.64 -8.73
C ASP A 111 -9.75 3.56 -7.88
N PRO A 112 -10.48 3.02 -6.87
CA PRO A 112 -11.41 3.82 -6.07
C PRO A 112 -10.70 4.72 -5.05
N ILE A 113 -9.41 4.47 -4.78
CA ILE A 113 -8.62 5.19 -3.77
C ILE A 113 -7.62 6.12 -4.44
N GLY A 114 -6.83 5.55 -5.34
CA GLY A 114 -5.73 6.21 -6.04
C GLY A 114 -6.19 6.97 -7.27
N GLY A 115 -5.47 8.03 -7.66
CA GLY A 115 -5.83 8.84 -8.81
C GLY A 115 -4.67 9.67 -9.37
N PRO A 116 -4.97 10.55 -10.35
CA PRO A 116 -4.00 11.54 -10.79
C PRO A 116 -3.66 12.48 -9.63
N VAL A 117 -2.39 12.88 -9.53
CA VAL A 117 -1.91 13.89 -8.56
C VAL A 117 -2.26 15.31 -9.02
N ARG A 118 -2.52 15.49 -10.33
CA ARG A 118 -2.90 16.76 -10.98
C ARG A 118 -1.82 17.84 -10.90
N VAL A 119 -0.56 17.42 -10.86
CA VAL A 119 0.61 18.30 -11.03
C VAL A 119 1.16 18.10 -12.44
N PRO A 120 1.36 19.17 -13.24
CA PRO A 120 1.89 19.05 -14.59
C PRO A 120 3.21 18.29 -14.65
N GLY A 121 3.29 17.28 -15.51
CA GLY A 121 4.48 16.44 -15.72
C GLY A 121 4.66 15.29 -14.72
N VAL A 122 3.81 15.17 -13.70
CA VAL A 122 3.87 14.09 -12.71
C VAL A 122 3.09 12.86 -13.14
N ASP A 123 1.86 13.05 -13.62
CA ASP A 123 0.97 11.93 -13.94
C ASP A 123 1.33 11.26 -15.27
N HIS A 124 1.48 9.94 -15.24
CA HIS A 124 1.52 9.13 -16.45
C HIS A 124 0.12 9.06 -17.09
N THR A 125 0.04 8.71 -18.37
CA THR A 125 -1.23 8.31 -19.00
C THR A 125 -1.91 7.21 -18.16
N PRO A 126 -3.25 7.27 -17.93
CA PRO A 126 -3.93 6.24 -17.16
C PRO A 126 -3.55 4.83 -17.63
N LEU A 127 -3.21 3.96 -16.69
CA LEU A 127 -2.95 2.55 -17.00
C LEU A 127 -4.26 1.89 -17.42
N HIS A 128 -4.17 1.03 -18.44
CA HIS A 128 -5.31 0.29 -18.94
C HIS A 128 -5.76 -0.75 -17.91
N ASP A 129 -7.06 -0.81 -17.62
CA ASP A 129 -7.63 -1.77 -16.67
C ASP A 129 -9.12 -2.00 -16.98
N PRO A 130 -9.55 -3.23 -17.27
CA PRO A 130 -8.76 -4.47 -17.32
C PRO A 130 -7.75 -4.48 -18.48
N LEU A 131 -6.70 -5.31 -18.41
CA LEU A 131 -5.61 -5.30 -19.41
C LEU A 131 -6.08 -5.65 -20.83
N ALA A 132 -7.12 -6.47 -20.96
CA ALA A 132 -7.82 -6.75 -22.21
C ALA A 132 -9.34 -6.72 -21.98
N TYR A 133 -10.12 -6.65 -23.06
CA TYR A 133 -11.58 -6.78 -22.99
C TYR A 133 -12.00 -8.13 -23.59
N GLY A 134 -12.78 -8.89 -22.84
CA GLY A 134 -13.29 -10.20 -23.29
C GLY A 134 -12.33 -11.35 -23.02
N ARG A 135 -12.49 -12.46 -23.76
CA ARG A 135 -11.65 -13.65 -23.65
C ARG A 135 -10.66 -13.68 -24.82
N THR A 136 -9.42 -14.03 -24.54
CA THR A 136 -8.40 -14.33 -25.56
C THR A 136 -7.97 -15.79 -25.43
N PRO A 137 -7.26 -16.38 -26.41
CA PRO A 137 -6.68 -17.72 -26.25
C PRO A 137 -5.76 -17.84 -25.02
N ASP A 138 -5.06 -16.76 -24.68
CA ASP A 138 -4.17 -16.68 -23.51
C ASP A 138 -4.93 -16.33 -22.21
N GLU A 139 -6.10 -15.69 -22.32
CA GLU A 139 -6.99 -15.30 -21.22
C GLU A 139 -8.41 -15.87 -21.44
N PRO A 140 -8.63 -17.17 -21.14
CA PRO A 140 -9.92 -17.82 -21.38
C PRO A 140 -11.03 -17.30 -20.45
N LEU A 141 -10.67 -16.54 -19.42
CA LEU A 141 -11.59 -15.83 -18.53
C LEU A 141 -11.46 -14.32 -18.78
N PRO A 142 -12.55 -13.54 -18.65
CA PRO A 142 -12.44 -12.09 -18.67
C PRO A 142 -11.38 -11.62 -17.66
N PRO A 143 -10.40 -10.82 -18.09
CA PRO A 143 -9.31 -10.39 -17.22
C PRO A 143 -9.84 -9.59 -16.03
N PRO A 144 -9.21 -9.75 -14.85
CA PRO A 144 -9.65 -9.04 -13.66
C PRO A 144 -9.41 -7.53 -13.80
N ILE A 145 -10.28 -6.77 -13.15
CA ILE A 145 -10.02 -5.35 -12.87
C ILE A 145 -9.09 -5.30 -11.66
N HIS A 146 -7.88 -4.78 -11.85
CA HIS A 146 -6.87 -4.70 -10.79
C HIS A 146 -7.15 -3.55 -9.81
N GLY A 147 -7.76 -2.45 -10.29
CA GLY A 147 -8.10 -1.29 -9.49
C GLY A 147 -6.91 -0.79 -8.67
N HIS A 148 -7.01 -0.93 -7.35
CA HIS A 148 -5.99 -0.46 -6.40
C HIS A 148 -4.77 -1.39 -6.23
N GLY A 149 -4.83 -2.63 -6.72
CA GLY A 149 -3.79 -3.65 -6.55
C GLY A 149 -2.79 -3.72 -7.71
N ASP A 150 -1.79 -4.60 -7.63
CA ASP A 150 -0.98 -5.08 -8.77
C ASP A 150 -0.39 -4.03 -9.74
N TYR A 151 -0.13 -2.82 -9.27
CA TYR A 151 0.63 -1.83 -10.04
C TYR A 151 2.04 -2.31 -10.40
N PRO A 152 2.82 -2.97 -9.51
CA PRO A 152 4.16 -3.46 -9.86
C PRO A 152 4.17 -4.54 -10.96
N CYS A 153 3.04 -5.21 -11.19
CA CYS A 153 2.88 -6.21 -12.24
C CYS A 153 2.67 -5.58 -13.63
N ASP A 154 2.25 -4.30 -13.68
CA ASP A 154 2.08 -3.59 -14.93
C ASP A 154 3.46 -3.24 -15.54
N PRO A 155 3.72 -3.55 -16.82
CA PRO A 155 4.98 -3.19 -17.49
C PRO A 155 5.33 -1.69 -17.41
N ALA A 156 4.32 -0.81 -17.32
CA ALA A 156 4.53 0.63 -17.14
C ALA A 156 5.26 0.95 -15.84
N PHE A 157 5.07 0.16 -14.78
CA PHE A 157 5.79 0.32 -13.52
C PHE A 157 7.30 0.14 -13.70
N ALA A 158 7.70 -0.97 -14.34
CA ALA A 158 9.10 -1.25 -14.60
C ALA A 158 9.74 -0.19 -15.52
N ARG A 159 9.00 0.30 -16.52
CA ARG A 159 9.44 1.38 -17.41
C ARG A 159 9.62 2.70 -16.66
N ALA A 160 8.63 3.11 -15.85
CA ALA A 160 8.68 4.34 -15.06
C ALA A 160 9.86 4.30 -14.06
N ARG A 161 10.01 3.20 -13.33
CA ARG A 161 11.14 3.00 -12.41
C ARG A 161 12.49 3.11 -13.13
N THR A 162 12.63 2.45 -14.29
CA THR A 162 13.85 2.49 -15.11
C THR A 162 14.15 3.90 -15.61
N ALA A 163 13.13 4.64 -16.07
CA ALA A 163 13.26 6.02 -16.50
C ALA A 163 13.74 6.94 -15.37
N LEU A 164 13.19 6.78 -14.16
CA LEU A 164 13.64 7.53 -12.98
C LEU A 164 15.10 7.21 -12.62
N LEU A 165 15.48 5.93 -12.60
CA LEU A 165 16.86 5.50 -12.36
C LEU A 165 17.83 6.09 -13.40
N HIS A 166 17.44 6.13 -14.68
CA HIS A 166 18.25 6.76 -15.72
C HIS A 166 18.35 8.27 -15.59
N ARG A 167 17.30 8.96 -15.16
CA ARG A 167 17.34 10.41 -14.91
C ARG A 167 18.20 10.75 -13.69
N LEU A 168 18.22 9.86 -12.70
CA LEU A 168 19.08 9.97 -11.52
C LEU A 168 20.54 9.52 -11.75
N ARG A 169 20.98 9.28 -13.00
CA ARG A 169 22.31 8.74 -13.34
C ARG A 169 23.39 9.23 -12.37
N PRO A 170 24.06 8.31 -11.65
CA PRO A 170 25.01 8.68 -10.62
C PRO A 170 26.27 9.26 -11.27
N ALA A 171 26.90 10.25 -10.62
CA ALA A 171 28.22 10.75 -11.01
C ALA A 171 29.36 9.80 -10.57
N GLY A 172 29.04 8.59 -10.07
CA GLY A 172 30.00 7.64 -9.50
C GLY A 172 29.39 6.25 -9.24
N PRO A 173 30.14 5.33 -8.62
CA PRO A 173 29.69 3.96 -8.35
C PRO A 173 28.45 3.94 -7.45
N VAL A 174 27.46 3.09 -7.77
CA VAL A 174 26.27 2.90 -6.92
C VAL A 174 26.66 2.11 -5.68
N PRO A 175 26.46 2.65 -4.46
CA PRO A 175 26.70 1.89 -3.23
C PRO A 175 25.81 0.64 -3.20
N ARG A 176 26.40 -0.53 -2.88
CA ARG A 176 25.61 -1.77 -2.68
C ARG A 176 24.57 -1.53 -1.59
N GLN A 177 23.31 -1.80 -1.91
CA GLN A 177 22.26 -1.87 -0.91
C GLN A 177 22.38 -3.21 -0.17
N PRO A 178 22.24 -3.25 1.17
CA PRO A 178 22.07 -4.51 1.87
C PRO A 178 20.83 -5.22 1.31
N GLY A 179 20.97 -6.51 0.98
CA GLY A 179 19.86 -7.30 0.47
C GLY A 179 18.68 -7.24 1.44
N TRP A 180 17.47 -7.08 0.90
CA TRP A 180 16.26 -7.22 1.69
C TRP A 180 16.15 -8.71 2.06
N THR A 181 16.56 -9.06 3.28
CA THR A 181 16.19 -10.35 3.85
C THR A 181 14.70 -10.27 4.13
N GLU A 182 13.91 -10.97 3.31
CA GLU A 182 12.49 -11.18 3.59
C GLU A 182 12.40 -11.68 5.04
N ALA A 183 11.73 -10.90 5.90
CA ALA A 183 11.46 -11.35 7.25
C ALA A 183 10.74 -12.70 7.13
N PRO A 184 11.14 -13.75 7.87
CA PRO A 184 10.51 -15.06 7.73
C PRO A 184 9.01 -14.86 7.85
N ARG A 185 8.28 -15.21 6.78
CA ARG A 185 6.82 -15.29 6.82
C ARG A 185 6.53 -16.16 8.02
N ALA A 186 5.98 -15.57 9.07
CA ALA A 186 5.47 -16.34 10.19
C ALA A 186 4.54 -17.36 9.54
N ALA A 187 4.95 -18.63 9.55
CA ALA A 187 4.14 -19.72 9.09
C ALA A 187 2.84 -19.56 9.86
N GLY A 188 1.79 -19.15 9.17
CA GLY A 188 0.46 -19.11 9.74
C GLY A 188 0.14 -20.53 10.12
N SER A 189 0.36 -20.87 11.38
CA SER A 189 -0.32 -21.98 12.02
C SER A 189 -1.79 -21.69 11.83
N SER A 190 -2.41 -22.35 10.84
CA SER A 190 -3.86 -22.44 10.80
C SER A 190 -4.30 -22.87 12.20
N PRO A 191 -5.27 -22.18 12.84
CA PRO A 191 -5.92 -22.77 13.99
C PRO A 191 -6.52 -24.07 13.48
N GLY A 192 -5.98 -25.19 13.96
CA GLY A 192 -6.52 -26.49 13.65
C GLY A 192 -8.01 -26.44 13.91
N ARG A 193 -8.81 -26.79 12.90
CA ARG A 193 -10.20 -27.18 13.09
C ARG A 193 -10.20 -28.26 14.16
N THR A 194 -10.51 -27.89 15.39
CA THR A 194 -10.94 -28.85 16.41
C THR A 194 -12.19 -29.52 15.84
N PRO A 195 -12.20 -30.84 15.62
CA PRO A 195 -13.42 -31.52 15.26
C PRO A 195 -14.40 -31.34 16.42
N LEU A 196 -15.58 -30.79 16.15
CA LEU A 196 -16.69 -30.83 17.10
C LEU A 196 -16.92 -32.31 17.48
N PRO A 197 -17.08 -32.62 18.78
CA PRO A 197 -17.47 -33.97 19.18
C PRO A 197 -18.82 -34.30 18.52
N ARG A 198 -18.91 -35.49 17.93
CA ARG A 198 -20.19 -36.03 17.47
C ARG A 198 -21.06 -36.24 18.70
N ASP A 199 -22.21 -35.58 18.75
CA ASP A 199 -23.29 -35.89 19.68
C ASP A 199 -23.77 -37.31 19.44
N SER A 200 -23.15 -38.27 20.11
CA SER A 200 -23.68 -39.61 20.31
C SER A 200 -24.02 -39.76 21.79
N ASP A 201 -25.06 -39.07 22.26
CA ASP A 201 -25.73 -39.37 23.55
C ASP A 201 -27.06 -38.61 23.75
N ALA A 202 -27.82 -38.39 22.67
CA ALA A 202 -29.19 -37.86 22.75
C ALA A 202 -30.28 -38.93 22.49
N GLU A 203 -29.92 -40.22 22.39
CA GLU A 203 -30.87 -41.31 22.14
C GLU A 203 -30.94 -42.38 23.25
N GLN A 204 -30.52 -42.05 24.48
CA GLN A 204 -30.69 -42.96 25.64
C GLN A 204 -31.39 -42.32 26.85
N ARG A 205 -31.98 -41.13 26.71
CA ARG A 205 -32.82 -40.50 27.75
C ARG A 205 -34.28 -40.28 27.32
N ARG A 206 -34.80 -41.19 26.48
CA ARG A 206 -36.24 -41.39 26.25
C ARG A 206 -36.66 -42.87 26.36
N ALA A 207 -35.99 -43.65 27.20
CA ALA A 207 -36.32 -45.06 27.47
C ALA A 207 -36.43 -45.42 28.96
N ARG A 208 -36.61 -44.42 29.85
CA ARG A 208 -36.92 -44.64 31.28
C ARG A 208 -37.92 -43.60 31.80
N LYS A 209 -39.14 -43.66 31.28
CA LYS A 209 -40.38 -43.17 31.91
C LYS A 209 -41.55 -43.61 31.02
N GLY A 210 -42.13 -44.76 31.33
CA GLY A 210 -43.27 -45.31 30.60
C GLY A 210 -43.32 -46.82 30.74
N GLY A 211 -43.78 -47.30 31.91
CA GLY A 211 -43.95 -48.72 32.15
C GLY A 211 -44.11 -49.03 33.63
N ASP A 212 -45.28 -48.71 34.20
CA ASP A 212 -46.00 -49.63 35.10
C ASP A 212 -47.45 -49.12 35.28
N GLY A 213 -48.43 -50.02 35.14
CA GLY A 213 -49.86 -49.66 35.13
C GLY A 213 -50.72 -50.69 34.40
N SER A 214 -50.82 -51.87 35.00
CA SER A 214 -51.61 -53.05 34.62
C SER A 214 -53.13 -52.81 34.59
N HIS A 215 -53.78 -53.25 33.50
CA HIS A 215 -55.09 -53.97 33.29
C HIS A 215 -56.35 -53.73 34.19
N PRO A 216 -57.59 -54.15 33.80
CA PRO A 216 -58.08 -54.75 32.52
C PRO A 216 -59.43 -54.17 32.01
N ASP A 217 -59.96 -54.83 30.96
CA ASP A 217 -61.30 -54.71 30.35
C ASP A 217 -62.48 -54.82 31.34
N GLU A 218 -63.45 -53.91 31.24
CA GLU A 218 -64.88 -54.09 30.86
C GLU A 218 -65.65 -52.76 31.00
#